data_AF-A0A3C1DWQ5-F1
#
_entry.id   AF-A0A3C1DWQ5-F1
#
_cell.length_a   1.000
_cell.length_b   1.000
_cell.length_c   1.000
_cell.angle_alpha   90.00
_cell.angle_beta   90.00
_cell.angle_gamma   90.00
#
_symmetry.space_group_name_H-M   'P 1'
#
loop_
_entity.id
_entity.type
_entity.pdbx_description
1 polymer ?
#
loop_
_entity_poly.entity_id
_entity_poly.type
_entity_poly.pdbx_seq_one_letter_code
_entity_poly.pdbx_strand_id
1 'polypeptide(L)'
;MAFWNRDEDTSLPKGDRGAGSFSNYKYDLIPANGRVTLRLADSNPHQDELAKVLESGNEGVETAISRRSPEDERTDAPVVIRLFAAGRVTGVVGTVPRGLESVVDEALSRLEKRGVKVRIPAKVVRTRGGLRVDLLMGQTK
;
A
#
# COMPACT_ATOMS: atom_id res chain seq x y z
N MET A 1 -21.41 8.50 -19.04
CA MET A 1 -20.94 8.89 -17.69
C MET A 1 -19.42 8.78 -17.68
N ALA A 2 -18.75 9.84 -17.24
CA ALA A 2 -17.33 10.09 -17.48
C ALA A 2 -16.41 9.04 -16.84
N PHE A 3 -15.71 8.30 -17.69
CA PHE A 3 -14.60 7.42 -17.38
C PHE A 3 -13.38 8.31 -17.12
N TRP A 4 -13.11 8.61 -15.86
CA TRP A 4 -11.86 9.26 -15.48
C TRP A 4 -10.74 8.25 -15.69
N ASN A 5 -10.05 8.38 -16.84
CA ASN A 5 -8.80 7.70 -17.11
C ASN A 5 -7.81 8.13 -16.02
N ARG A 6 -7.46 7.12 -15.22
CA ARG A 6 -6.41 7.09 -14.22
C ARG A 6 -5.15 7.74 -14.78
N ASP A 7 -4.53 8.63 -14.01
CA ASP A 7 -3.16 9.07 -14.22
C ASP A 7 -2.28 7.82 -14.13
N GLU A 8 -2.08 7.19 -15.28
CA GLU A 8 -1.33 5.96 -15.40
C GLU A 8 0.13 6.35 -15.41
N ASP A 9 0.82 6.16 -14.29
CA ASP A 9 2.26 6.27 -14.19
C ASP A 9 2.90 5.40 -15.28
N THR A 10 3.25 6.03 -16.40
CA THR A 10 3.72 5.35 -17.63
C THR A 10 5.14 4.82 -17.46
N SER A 11 5.81 5.24 -16.37
CA SER A 11 7.15 4.89 -15.95
C SER A 11 7.31 3.41 -15.57
N LEU A 12 6.23 2.76 -15.10
CA LEU A 12 6.25 1.35 -14.67
C LEU A 12 5.53 0.43 -15.67
N PRO A 13 6.03 -0.80 -15.89
CA PRO A 13 5.38 -1.77 -16.76
C PRO A 13 3.95 -2.05 -16.26
N LYS A 14 2.99 -2.27 -17.18
CA LYS A 14 1.56 -2.51 -16.84
C LYS A 14 1.34 -3.59 -15.75
N GLY A 15 2.28 -4.53 -15.64
CA GLY A 15 2.29 -5.60 -14.65
C GLY A 15 2.87 -5.23 -13.28
N ASP A 16 3.35 -4.02 -13.07
CA ASP A 16 3.97 -3.57 -11.80
C ASP A 16 3.39 -2.24 -11.29
N ARG A 17 2.46 -1.67 -12.05
CA ARG A 17 1.66 -0.53 -11.61
C ARG A 17 0.84 -0.94 -10.39
N GLY A 18 0.93 -0.12 -9.35
CA GLY A 18 0.04 -0.19 -8.20
C GLY A 18 -1.41 0.00 -8.66
N ALA A 19 -2.33 -0.63 -7.94
CA ALA A 19 -3.75 -0.61 -8.30
C ALA A 19 -4.58 -0.18 -7.09
N GLY A 20 -5.25 0.96 -7.23
CA GLY A 20 -6.21 1.46 -6.24
C GLY A 20 -7.14 2.45 -6.90
N SER A 21 -8.41 2.45 -6.52
CA SER A 21 -9.40 3.36 -7.09
C SER A 21 -9.91 4.31 -6.01
N PHE A 22 -9.84 5.61 -6.28
CA PHE A 22 -10.48 6.64 -5.44
C PHE A 22 -11.98 6.42 -5.29
N SER A 23 -12.65 5.83 -6.29
CA SER A 23 -14.07 5.50 -6.22
C SER A 23 -14.42 4.50 -5.12
N ASN A 24 -13.42 3.78 -4.59
CA ASN A 24 -13.59 2.89 -3.45
C ASN A 24 -13.53 3.63 -2.10
N TYR A 25 -13.33 4.94 -2.11
CA TYR A 25 -13.22 5.77 -0.91
C TYR A 25 -14.30 6.87 -0.91
N LYS A 26 -14.83 7.18 0.27
CA LYS A 26 -15.84 8.25 0.48
C LYS A 26 -15.16 9.61 0.60
N TYR A 27 -15.95 10.69 0.74
CA TYR A 27 -15.51 12.09 0.82
C TYR A 27 -14.33 12.37 1.78
N ASP A 28 -14.17 11.58 2.84
CA ASP A 28 -13.07 11.69 3.82
C ASP A 28 -11.90 10.71 3.52
N LEU A 29 -11.81 10.20 2.30
CA LEU A 29 -10.92 9.08 1.90
C LEU A 29 -11.15 7.80 2.71
N ILE A 30 -12.33 7.67 3.33
CA ILE A 30 -12.68 6.50 4.15
C ILE A 30 -12.99 5.34 3.20
N PRO A 31 -12.38 4.16 3.37
CA PRO A 31 -12.69 2.99 2.56
C PRO A 31 -14.19 2.71 2.62
N ALA A 32 -14.83 2.64 1.46
CA ALA A 32 -16.27 2.44 1.36
C ALA A 32 -16.72 1.09 1.94
N ASN A 33 -15.84 0.08 1.86
CA ASN A 33 -16.10 -1.30 2.30
C ASN A 33 -14.86 -1.93 2.96
N GLY A 34 -15.06 -2.97 3.77
CA GLY A 34 -13.97 -3.76 4.38
C GLY A 34 -13.12 -4.55 3.38
N ARG A 35 -13.53 -4.60 2.11
CA ARG A 35 -12.81 -5.26 1.01
C ARG A 35 -11.97 -4.31 0.17
N VAL A 36 -11.91 -3.02 0.54
CA VAL A 36 -11.10 -2.06 -0.20
C VAL A 36 -9.64 -2.40 0.04
N THR A 37 -8.93 -2.74 -1.04
CA THR A 37 -7.49 -2.98 -1.02
C THR A 37 -6.78 -1.95 -1.88
N LEU A 38 -5.55 -1.63 -1.49
CA LEU A 38 -4.62 -0.81 -2.24
C LEU A 38 -3.41 -1.65 -2.59
N ARG A 39 -3.22 -1.92 -3.87
CA ARG A 39 -2.06 -2.67 -4.34
C ARG A 39 -0.86 -1.75 -4.53
N LEU A 40 0.27 -2.14 -3.97
CA LEU A 40 1.54 -1.43 -4.11
C LEU A 40 2.05 -1.49 -5.55
N ALA A 41 2.76 -0.42 -5.93
CA ALA A 41 3.56 -0.34 -7.14
C ALA A 41 4.97 -0.87 -6.86
N ASP A 42 5.76 -1.09 -7.92
CA ASP A 42 7.19 -1.38 -7.83
C ASP A 42 7.50 -2.63 -6.96
N SER A 43 6.68 -3.68 -7.06
CA SER A 43 6.87 -4.92 -6.29
C SER A 43 7.78 -5.92 -7.02
N ASN A 44 8.00 -5.76 -8.32
CA ASN A 44 8.87 -6.62 -9.13
C ASN A 44 10.35 -6.66 -8.71
N PRO A 45 11.02 -5.56 -8.34
CA PRO A 45 12.40 -5.66 -7.86
C PRO A 45 12.50 -6.36 -6.48
N HIS A 46 11.38 -6.49 -5.76
CA HIS A 46 11.32 -6.98 -4.38
C HIS A 46 10.69 -8.37 -4.23
N GLN A 47 10.64 -9.15 -5.31
CA GLN A 47 10.05 -10.51 -5.30
C GLN A 47 10.73 -11.45 -4.30
N ASP A 48 12.03 -11.33 -4.11
CA ASP A 48 12.80 -12.15 -3.15
C ASP A 48 12.35 -11.89 -1.70
N GLU A 49 12.19 -10.62 -1.33
CA GLU A 49 11.68 -10.23 -0.01
C GLU A 49 10.23 -10.66 0.18
N LEU A 50 9.40 -10.50 -0.86
CA LEU A 50 8.01 -10.98 -0.84
C LEU A 50 7.91 -12.50 -0.69
N ALA A 51 8.83 -13.25 -1.30
CA ALA A 51 8.90 -14.69 -1.17
C ALA A 51 9.23 -15.07 0.28
N LYS A 52 10.22 -14.40 0.90
CA LYS A 52 10.56 -14.61 2.33
C LYS A 52 9.38 -14.30 3.25
N VAL A 53 8.61 -13.25 2.97
CA VAL A 53 7.40 -12.92 3.74
C VAL A 53 6.34 -14.01 3.57
N LEU A 54 6.14 -14.49 2.34
CA LEU A 54 5.20 -15.56 2.06
C LEU A 54 5.60 -16.86 2.77
N GLU A 55 6.89 -17.20 2.76
CA GLU A 55 7.46 -18.38 3.45
C GLU A 55 7.39 -18.24 4.98
N SER A 56 7.57 -17.03 5.51
CA SER A 56 7.49 -16.76 6.95
C SER A 56 6.07 -16.79 7.51
N GLY A 57 5.06 -16.90 6.65
CA GLY A 57 3.65 -16.90 7.00
C GLY A 57 2.98 -15.57 6.67
N ASN A 58 1.98 -15.63 5.77
CA ASN A 58 1.15 -14.50 5.35
C ASN A 58 0.07 -14.11 6.39
N GLU A 59 0.16 -14.64 7.61
CA GLU A 59 -0.78 -14.36 8.70
C GLU A 59 -0.26 -13.22 9.56
N GLY A 60 -1.01 -12.12 9.61
CA GLY A 60 -0.65 -10.95 10.42
C GLY A 60 0.41 -10.04 9.79
N VAL A 61 0.49 -10.00 8.46
CA VAL A 61 1.36 -9.04 7.77
C VAL A 61 0.78 -7.64 7.92
N GLU A 62 1.57 -6.70 8.43
CA GLU A 62 1.18 -5.30 8.60
C GLU A 62 2.14 -4.40 7.81
N THR A 63 1.76 -3.16 7.50
CA THR A 63 2.72 -2.18 6.98
C THR A 63 3.58 -1.65 8.11
N ALA A 64 4.89 -1.66 7.88
CA ALA A 64 5.88 -0.99 8.71
C ALA A 64 6.26 0.33 8.03
N ILE A 65 5.35 1.30 8.08
CA ILE A 65 5.58 2.60 7.46
C ILE A 65 5.45 3.69 8.52
N SER A 66 6.41 4.62 8.48
CA SER A 66 6.31 5.87 9.22
C SER A 66 5.58 6.88 8.34
N ARG A 67 4.80 7.78 8.92
CA ARG A 67 4.23 8.93 8.18
C ARG A 67 5.34 9.68 7.46
N ARG A 68 5.01 10.24 6.30
CA ARG A 68 5.93 11.10 5.53
C ARG A 68 6.49 12.19 6.45
N SER A 69 7.80 12.36 6.43
CA SER A 69 8.40 13.58 6.95
C SER A 69 8.06 14.74 6.00
N PRO A 70 7.92 15.97 6.49
CA PRO A 70 7.63 17.14 5.65
C PRO A 70 8.72 17.42 4.59
N GLU A 71 9.92 16.86 4.78
CA GLU A 71 11.02 16.93 3.82
C GLU A 71 10.83 16.01 2.60
N ASP A 72 10.24 14.82 2.79
CA ASP A 72 9.89 13.89 1.71
C ASP A 72 8.79 14.46 0.81
N GLU A 73 7.85 15.21 1.40
CA GLU A 73 6.78 15.88 0.66
C GLU A 73 7.30 17.03 -0.20
N ARG A 74 8.27 17.80 0.29
CA ARG A 74 8.95 18.85 -0.51
C ARG A 74 9.75 18.28 -1.68
N THR A 75 10.26 17.07 -1.54
CA THR A 75 11.16 16.44 -2.53
C THR A 75 10.39 15.55 -3.51
N ASP A 76 9.07 15.43 -3.34
CA ASP A 76 8.22 14.53 -4.14
C ASP A 76 8.76 13.08 -4.17
N ALA A 77 9.36 12.64 -3.06
CA ALA A 77 10.04 11.36 -2.98
C ALA A 77 9.03 10.20 -2.97
N PRO A 78 9.28 9.10 -3.71
CA PRO A 78 8.36 7.96 -3.73
C PRO A 78 8.23 7.32 -2.34
N VAL A 79 6.99 7.07 -1.91
CA VAL A 79 6.73 6.48 -0.59
C VAL A 79 7.03 4.98 -0.65
N VAL A 80 8.19 4.60 -0.13
CA VAL A 80 8.56 3.19 0.03
C VAL A 80 7.80 2.55 1.19
N ILE A 81 7.25 1.37 0.93
CA ILE A 81 6.50 0.59 1.89
C ILE A 81 7.33 -0.61 2.30
N ARG A 82 7.36 -0.86 3.61
CA ARG A 82 7.94 -2.07 4.21
C ARG A 82 6.82 -2.86 4.87
N LEU A 83 7.02 -4.17 5.02
CA LEU A 83 6.08 -5.03 5.73
C LEU A 83 6.64 -5.41 7.09
N PHE A 84 5.75 -5.70 8.01
CA PHE A 84 6.02 -6.35 9.27
C PHE A 84 5.41 -7.73 9.20
N ALA A 85 6.23 -8.77 9.22
CA ALA A 85 5.78 -10.16 9.17
C ALA A 85 6.59 -10.99 10.17
N ALA A 86 5.93 -11.94 10.85
CA ALA A 86 6.57 -12.87 11.80
C ALA A 86 7.46 -12.18 12.86
N GLY A 87 7.07 -10.99 13.33
CA GLY A 87 7.81 -10.23 14.35
C GLY A 87 9.01 -9.43 13.84
N ARG A 88 9.19 -9.30 12.52
CA ARG A 88 10.34 -8.62 11.89
C ARG A 88 9.86 -7.60 10.87
N VAL A 89 10.57 -6.47 10.75
CA VAL A 89 10.40 -5.53 9.63
C VAL A 89 11.17 -6.10 8.45
N THR A 90 10.50 -6.23 7.30
CA THR A 90 11.08 -6.72 6.05
C THR A 90 11.79 -5.60 5.32
N GLY A 91 12.53 -5.93 4.26
CA GLY A 91 12.98 -4.94 3.30
C GLY A 91 11.83 -4.16 2.66
N VAL A 92 12.19 -3.22 1.79
CA VAL A 92 11.22 -2.53 0.92
C VAL A 92 10.53 -3.58 0.06
N VAL A 93 9.19 -3.53 0.01
CA VAL A 93 8.36 -4.49 -0.73
C VAL A 93 7.67 -3.86 -1.94
N GLY A 94 7.77 -2.54 -2.06
CA GLY A 94 7.16 -1.75 -3.12
C GLY A 94 6.96 -0.32 -2.67
N THR A 95 6.35 0.46 -3.54
CA THR A 95 6.04 1.87 -3.32
C THR A 95 4.55 2.13 -3.40
N VAL A 96 4.10 3.21 -2.77
CA VAL A 96 2.71 3.67 -2.96
C VAL A 96 2.58 4.20 -4.39
N PRO A 97 1.57 3.76 -5.16
CA PRO A 97 1.31 4.34 -6.47
C PRO A 97 1.07 5.84 -6.35
N ARG A 98 1.70 6.60 -7.26
CA ARG A 98 1.54 8.06 -7.34
C ARG A 98 0.08 8.45 -7.38
N GLY A 99 -0.25 9.52 -6.66
CA GLY A 99 -1.61 10.02 -6.55
C GLY A 99 -2.48 9.25 -5.54
N LEU A 100 -2.11 8.07 -5.05
CA LEU A 100 -2.84 7.37 -3.98
C LEU A 100 -2.18 7.55 -2.60
N GLU A 101 -1.16 8.42 -2.52
CA GLU A 101 -0.43 8.75 -1.30
C GLU A 101 -1.34 9.37 -0.24
N SER A 102 -2.24 10.29 -0.63
CA SER A 102 -3.19 10.93 0.30
C SER A 102 -4.14 9.93 0.97
N VAL A 103 -4.48 8.84 0.28
CA VAL A 103 -5.33 7.77 0.85
C VAL A 103 -4.59 7.01 1.96
N VAL A 104 -3.30 6.73 1.74
CA VAL A 104 -2.46 6.06 2.74
C VAL A 104 -2.24 6.98 3.93
N ASP A 105 -1.90 8.25 3.69
CA ASP A 105 -1.66 9.22 4.75
C ASP A 105 -2.90 9.42 5.63
N GLU A 106 -4.08 9.59 5.02
CA GLU A 106 -5.33 9.73 5.78
C GLU A 106 -5.66 8.44 6.55
N ALA A 107 -5.40 7.26 5.97
CA ALA A 107 -5.58 5.99 6.68
C ALA A 107 -4.68 5.91 7.93
N LEU A 108 -3.42 6.34 7.84
CA LEU A 108 -2.50 6.41 8.99
C LEU A 108 -2.94 7.45 10.01
N SER A 109 -3.34 8.64 9.55
CA SER A 109 -3.89 9.72 10.38
C SER A 109 -5.10 9.25 11.18
N ARG A 110 -5.99 8.46 10.58
CA ARG A 110 -7.14 7.86 11.28
C ARG A 110 -6.73 6.81 12.31
N LEU A 111 -5.78 5.93 11.99
CA LEU A 111 -5.27 4.94 12.95
C LEU A 111 -4.63 5.63 14.17
N GLU A 112 -3.87 6.69 13.92
CA GLU A 112 -3.27 7.50 14.98
C GLU A 112 -4.32 8.22 15.82
N LYS A 113 -5.29 8.90 15.19
CA LYS A 113 -6.42 9.55 15.90
C LYS A 113 -7.22 8.55 16.74
N ARG A 114 -7.29 7.28 16.33
CA ARG A 114 -7.92 6.19 17.08
C ARG A 114 -7.06 5.65 18.22
N GLY A 115 -5.80 6.07 18.35
CA GLY A 115 -4.87 5.57 19.36
C GLY A 115 -4.47 4.11 19.15
N VAL A 116 -4.71 3.55 17.94
CA VAL A 116 -4.28 2.20 17.58
C VAL A 116 -2.92 2.25 16.89
N LYS A 117 -2.27 1.10 16.77
CA LYS A 117 -1.00 1.00 16.04
C LYS A 117 -1.20 1.54 14.62
N VAL A 118 -0.32 2.46 14.22
CA VAL A 118 -0.31 3.12 12.90
C VAL A 118 0.25 2.16 11.84
N ARG A 119 -0.38 0.99 11.74
CA ARG A 119 0.02 -0.11 10.87
C ARG A 119 -1.21 -0.60 10.12
N ILE A 120 -1.11 -0.62 8.80
CA ILE A 120 -2.20 -1.03 7.93
C ILE A 120 -2.00 -2.52 7.66
N PRO A 121 -2.99 -3.39 7.91
CA PRO A 121 -2.86 -4.79 7.57
C PRO A 121 -2.62 -4.94 6.07
N ALA A 122 -1.68 -5.78 5.69
CA ALA A 122 -1.28 -6.03 4.31
C ALA A 122 -1.40 -7.52 4.02
N LYS A 123 -1.52 -7.87 2.74
CA LYS A 123 -1.57 -9.24 2.29
C LYS A 123 -0.69 -9.42 1.07
N VAL A 124 0.23 -10.36 1.13
CA VAL A 124 0.98 -10.77 -0.06
C VAL A 124 0.09 -11.70 -0.88
N VAL A 125 -0.07 -11.38 -2.16
CA VAL A 125 -0.86 -12.14 -3.13
C VAL A 125 -0.01 -12.52 -4.33
N ARG A 126 -0.07 -13.79 -4.72
CA ARG A 126 0.60 -14.29 -5.92
C ARG A 126 -0.27 -14.01 -7.13
N THR A 127 0.26 -13.28 -8.11
CA THR A 127 -0.39 -12.99 -9.38
C THR A 127 0.35 -13.65 -10.53
N ARG A 128 -0.25 -13.68 -11.72
CA ARG A 128 0.40 -14.20 -12.95
C ARG A 128 1.70 -13.47 -13.32
N GLY A 129 1.88 -12.24 -12.84
CA GLY A 129 3.08 -11.43 -13.09
C GLY A 129 4.06 -11.37 -11.91
N GLY A 130 3.88 -12.19 -10.88
CA GLY A 130 4.71 -12.17 -9.67
C GLY A 130 3.92 -11.98 -8.38
N LEU A 131 4.63 -11.99 -7.26
CA LEU A 131 4.15 -11.62 -5.93
C LEU A 131 3.83 -10.13 -5.88
N ARG A 132 2.72 -9.78 -5.25
CA ARG A 132 2.32 -8.40 -5.04
C ARG A 132 1.80 -8.22 -3.63
N VAL A 133 1.74 -6.97 -3.21
CA VAL A 133 1.22 -6.61 -1.89
C VAL A 133 -0.07 -5.84 -2.07
N ASP A 134 -1.12 -6.35 -1.45
CA ASP A 134 -2.42 -5.70 -1.32
C ASP A 134 -2.57 -5.22 0.13
N LEU A 135 -2.56 -3.90 0.33
CA LEU A 135 -2.86 -3.26 1.60
C LEU A 135 -4.37 -3.33 1.85
N LEU A 136 -4.78 -3.93 2.96
CA LEU A 136 -6.18 -4.11 3.35
C LEU A 136 -6.73 -2.84 4.00
N MET A 137 -6.82 -1.75 3.23
CA MET A 137 -7.34 -0.46 3.67
C MET A 137 -8.72 -0.57 4.31
N GLY A 138 -9.58 -1.48 3.83
CA GLY A 138 -10.89 -1.71 4.41
C GLY A 138 -10.90 -2.13 5.89
N GLN A 139 -9.79 -2.65 6.41
CA GLN A 139 -9.66 -3.00 7.83
C GLN A 139 -9.27 -1.81 8.72
N THR A 140 -8.97 -0.65 8.14
CA THR A 140 -8.69 0.60 8.89
C THR A 140 -9.96 1.46 9.08
N LYS A 141 -11.15 0.90 8.84
CA LYS A 141 -12.45 1.57 9.00
C LYS A 141 -12.84 1.73 10.47
#